data_AF-X1C2W5-F1
#
_entry.id   AF-X1C2W5-F1
#
_cell.length_a   1.000
_cell.length_b   1.000
_cell.length_c   1.000
_cell.angle_alpha   90.00
_cell.angle_beta   90.00
_cell.angle_gamma   90.00
#
_symmetry.space_group_name_H-M   'P 1'
#
loop_
_entity.id
_entity.type
_entity.pdbx_description
1 polymer ?
#
loop_
_entity_poly.entity_id
_entity_poly.type
_entity_poly.pdbx_seq_one_letter_code
_entity_poly.pdbx_strand_id
1 'polypeptide(L)'
;SQLKELISCGEASARQIRRAYILLKSDSSEGGPKWKYLAICEAYDVSSLTVYNVRKKYDEGGLERAILRKKPERVYERRLDGEGEAHLIALACSKPPEGYERWSLRLLKDRIIRLEIVENISHETIRQTLKKTSSNLG
;
A
#
# COMPACT_ATOMS: atom_id res chain seq x y z
N SER A 1 15.32 4.85 -24.78
CA SER A 1 15.74 5.13 -23.39
C SER A 1 14.54 4.87 -22.53
N GLN A 2 14.71 4.26 -21.36
CA GLN A 2 13.62 3.79 -20.52
C GLN A 2 12.57 4.88 -20.22
N LEU A 3 12.99 6.14 -20.08
CA LEU A 3 12.10 7.28 -19.93
C LEU A 3 11.23 7.58 -21.15
N LYS A 4 11.78 7.46 -22.37
CA LYS A 4 11.03 7.66 -23.62
C LYS A 4 10.02 6.53 -23.83
N GLU A 5 10.40 5.30 -23.53
CA GLU A 5 9.51 4.13 -23.57
C GLU A 5 8.36 4.27 -22.57
N LEU A 6 8.64 4.67 -21.33
CA LEU A 6 7.61 4.92 -20.32
C LEU A 6 6.57 5.96 -20.77
N ILE A 7 7.00 6.98 -21.52
CA ILE A 7 6.12 8.02 -22.05
C ILE A 7 5.28 7.50 -23.22
N SER A 8 5.85 6.64 -24.09
CA SER A 8 5.15 6.14 -25.28
C SER A 8 4.18 4.99 -25.01
N CYS A 9 4.38 4.20 -23.95
CA CYS A 9 3.62 2.97 -23.73
C CYS A 9 2.17 3.17 -23.21
N GLY A 10 1.76 4.38 -22.84
CA GLY A 10 0.37 4.71 -22.46
C GLY A 10 -0.15 4.12 -21.13
N GLU A 11 0.55 3.17 -20.52
CA GLU A 11 0.16 2.50 -19.28
C GLU A 11 0.59 3.25 -18.00
N ALA A 12 1.46 4.26 -18.12
CA ALA A 12 1.98 5.01 -17.00
C ALA A 12 1.00 6.10 -16.53
N SER A 13 0.89 6.30 -15.21
CA SER A 13 0.07 7.39 -14.66
C SER A 13 0.60 8.76 -15.10
N ALA A 14 -0.28 9.76 -15.19
CA ALA A 14 0.10 11.14 -15.51
C ALA A 14 1.22 11.69 -14.62
N ARG A 15 1.28 11.26 -13.36
CA ARG A 15 2.36 11.61 -12.43
C ARG A 15 3.70 11.00 -12.85
N GLN A 16 3.73 9.72 -13.24
CA GLN A 16 4.95 9.05 -13.70
C GLN A 16 5.46 9.69 -15.00
N ILE A 17 4.55 9.94 -15.96
CA ILE A 17 4.87 10.59 -17.23
C ILE A 17 5.47 11.98 -16.99
N ARG A 18 4.85 12.80 -16.13
CA ARG A 18 5.37 14.14 -15.80
C ARG A 18 6.76 14.10 -15.18
N ARG A 19 7.00 13.17 -14.24
CA ARG A 19 8.33 12.99 -13.64
C ARG A 19 9.37 12.54 -14.67
N ALA A 20 8.98 11.70 -15.60
CA ALA A 20 9.85 11.26 -16.68
C ALA A 20 10.25 12.42 -17.60
N TYR A 21 9.29 13.27 -17.96
CA TYR A 21 9.56 14.50 -18.69
C TYR A 21 10.48 15.47 -17.93
N ILE A 22 10.27 15.64 -16.62
CA ILE A 22 11.15 16.44 -15.76
C ILE A 22 12.59 15.93 -15.87
N LEU A 23 12.82 14.62 -15.73
CA LEU A 23 14.17 14.04 -15.84
C LEU A 23 14.75 14.21 -17.25
N LEU A 24 13.98 13.94 -18.30
CA LEU A 24 14.43 14.10 -19.68
C LEU A 24 14.83 15.55 -20.01
N LYS A 25 14.05 16.55 -19.57
CA LYS A 25 14.39 17.96 -19.79
C LYS A 25 15.56 18.43 -18.91
N SER A 26 15.79 17.74 -17.79
CA SER A 26 16.91 18.02 -16.89
C SER A 26 18.23 17.43 -17.37
N ASP A 27 18.21 16.54 -18.36
CA ASP A 27 19.40 15.86 -18.86
C ASP A 27 20.44 16.87 -19.36
N SER A 28 21.59 16.84 -18.68
CA SER A 28 22.71 17.75 -18.92
C SER A 28 23.90 17.08 -19.59
N SER A 29 23.72 15.85 -20.09
CA SER A 29 24.69 15.17 -20.94
C SER A 29 24.94 15.92 -22.25
N GLU A 30 25.96 15.50 -22.99
CA GLU A 30 26.25 16.02 -24.32
C GLU A 30 25.08 15.77 -25.28
N GLY A 31 24.57 16.82 -25.93
CA GLY A 31 23.34 16.75 -26.73
C GLY A 31 22.02 16.74 -25.93
N GLY A 32 22.08 16.77 -24.59
CA GLY A 32 20.91 16.84 -23.73
C GLY A 32 20.24 18.22 -23.71
N PRO A 33 18.93 18.32 -23.37
CA PRO A 33 18.19 19.58 -23.42
C PRO A 33 18.71 20.66 -22.46
N LYS A 34 19.28 20.28 -21.30
CA LYS A 34 19.86 21.21 -20.31
C LYS A 34 18.89 22.30 -19.84
N TRP A 35 17.60 21.97 -19.65
CA TRP A 35 16.63 22.98 -19.25
C TRP A 35 16.87 23.46 -17.81
N LYS A 36 16.76 24.78 -17.64
CA LYS A 36 16.75 25.43 -16.31
C LYS A 36 15.49 25.04 -15.54
N TYR A 37 15.57 25.11 -14.20
CA TYR A 37 14.46 24.77 -13.31
C TYR A 37 13.16 25.49 -13.66
N LEU A 38 13.22 26.82 -13.89
CA LEU A 38 12.03 27.64 -14.18
C LEU A 38 11.33 27.19 -15.47
N ALA A 39 12.09 26.92 -16.53
CA ALA A 39 11.53 26.45 -17.80
C ALA A 39 10.79 25.10 -17.65
N ILE A 40 11.28 24.20 -16.79
CA ILE A 40 10.59 22.93 -16.49
C ILE A 40 9.33 23.18 -15.66
N CYS A 41 9.39 24.10 -14.69
CA CYS A 41 8.23 24.44 -13.86
C CYS A 41 7.09 25.00 -14.71
N GLU A 42 7.39 25.95 -15.58
CA GLU A 42 6.43 26.58 -16.50
C GLU A 42 5.84 25.57 -17.49
N ALA A 43 6.69 24.76 -18.13
CA ALA A 43 6.24 23.84 -19.18
C ALA A 43 5.33 22.70 -18.67
N TYR A 44 5.48 22.29 -17.40
CA TYR A 44 4.73 21.16 -16.84
C TYR A 44 3.78 21.54 -15.69
N ASP A 45 3.63 22.85 -15.43
CA ASP A 45 2.83 23.42 -14.34
C ASP A 45 3.12 22.75 -13.00
N VAL A 46 4.39 22.79 -12.59
CA VAL A 46 4.87 22.22 -11.32
C VAL A 46 5.70 23.19 -10.52
N SER A 47 5.67 23.05 -9.20
CA SER A 47 6.55 23.81 -8.32
C SER A 47 8.03 23.43 -8.48
N SER A 48 8.92 24.39 -8.21
CA SER A 48 10.37 24.17 -8.15
C SER A 48 10.76 23.04 -7.19
N LEU A 49 10.06 22.94 -6.05
CA LEU A 49 10.23 21.85 -5.09
C LEU A 49 9.91 20.47 -5.69
N THR A 50 8.92 20.39 -6.59
CA THR A 50 8.62 19.15 -7.30
C THR A 50 9.77 18.73 -8.21
N VAL A 51 10.31 19.66 -9.01
CA VAL A 51 11.47 19.41 -9.87
C VAL A 51 12.68 18.97 -9.05
N TYR A 52 12.95 19.68 -7.95
CA TYR A 52 14.04 19.36 -7.03
C TYR A 52 13.91 17.95 -6.47
N ASN A 53 12.74 17.60 -5.92
CA ASN A 53 12.50 16.29 -5.33
C ASN A 53 12.60 15.15 -6.35
N VAL A 54 12.20 15.37 -7.60
CA VAL A 54 12.33 14.37 -8.66
C VAL A 54 13.80 14.13 -9.01
N ARG A 55 14.57 15.20 -9.19
CA ARG A 55 16.03 15.11 -9.46
C ARG A 55 16.77 14.46 -8.29
N LYS A 56 16.50 14.90 -7.06
CA LYS A 56 17.09 14.34 -5.83
C LYS A 56 16.80 12.85 -5.69
N LYS A 57 15.56 12.40 -5.93
CA LYS A 57 15.23 10.97 -5.86
C LYS A 57 15.91 10.12 -6.93
N TYR A 58 16.14 10.70 -8.10
CA TYR A 58 16.89 10.05 -9.17
C TYR A 58 18.37 9.89 -8.78
N ASP A 59 18.96 10.93 -8.19
CA ASP A 59 20.33 10.89 -7.69
C ASP A 59 20.50 9.87 -6.55
N GLU A 60 19.57 9.86 -5.58
CA GLU A 60 19.64 8.98 -4.40
C GLU A 60 19.34 7.50 -4.65
N GLY A 61 18.67 7.15 -5.75
CA GLY A 61 18.24 5.76 -5.95
C GLY A 61 17.68 5.45 -7.32
N GLY A 62 18.10 6.22 -8.32
CA GLY A 62 17.86 5.94 -9.73
C GLY A 62 16.43 6.16 -10.20
N LEU A 63 16.19 5.65 -11.40
CA LEU A 63 14.96 5.87 -12.16
C LEU A 63 13.71 5.40 -11.41
N GLU A 64 13.75 4.20 -10.84
CA GLU A 64 12.59 3.61 -10.16
C GLU A 64 12.16 4.45 -8.95
N ARG A 65 13.11 4.88 -8.12
CA ARG A 65 12.85 5.73 -6.94
C ARG A 65 12.30 7.10 -7.32
N ALA A 66 12.75 7.67 -8.43
CA ALA A 66 12.26 8.95 -8.93
C ALA A 66 10.84 8.85 -9.48
N ILE A 67 10.55 7.82 -10.27
CA ILE A 67 9.31 7.67 -11.01
C ILE A 67 8.19 7.06 -10.16
N LEU A 68 8.46 5.96 -9.47
CA LEU A 68 7.43 5.21 -8.76
C LEU A 68 6.99 5.87 -7.46
N ARG A 69 5.80 5.47 -6.98
CA ARG A 69 5.33 5.84 -5.65
C ARG A 69 6.06 4.96 -4.63
N LYS A 70 6.61 5.59 -3.58
CA LYS A 70 7.13 4.86 -2.41
C LYS A 70 5.99 4.00 -1.84
N LYS A 71 6.21 2.68 -1.71
CA LYS A 71 5.28 1.81 -1.00
C LYS A 71 5.25 2.23 0.48
N PRO A 72 4.07 2.27 1.13
CA PRO A 72 4.00 2.57 2.55
C PRO A 72 4.82 1.53 3.34
N GLU A 73 5.67 1.98 4.25
CA GLU A 73 6.50 1.13 5.11
C GLU A 73 5.74 0.61 6.34
N ARG A 74 4.45 0.97 6.49
CA ARG A 74 3.68 0.63 7.68
C ARG A 74 3.38 -0.87 7.71
N VAL A 75 4.05 -1.57 8.62
CA VAL A 75 3.67 -2.92 9.04
C VAL A 75 2.59 -2.79 10.12
N TYR A 76 1.43 -3.39 9.90
CA TYR A 76 0.41 -3.52 10.94
C TYR A 76 0.65 -4.85 11.65
N GLU A 77 0.87 -4.82 12.97
CA GLU A 77 0.82 -6.02 13.78
C GLU A 77 -0.58 -6.62 13.71
N ARG A 78 -0.67 -7.90 13.34
CA ARG A 78 -1.95 -8.61 13.35
C ARG A 78 -2.25 -9.02 14.78
N ARG A 79 -3.44 -8.67 15.26
CA ARG A 79 -3.93 -9.09 16.59
C ARG A 79 -4.28 -10.58 16.67
N LEU A 80 -4.59 -11.19 15.52
CA LEU A 80 -4.71 -12.63 15.36
C LEU A 80 -3.60 -13.08 14.41
N ASP A 81 -2.75 -13.98 14.90
CA ASP A 81 -1.83 -14.74 14.07
C ASP A 81 -2.54 -15.97 13.47
N GLY A 82 -1.80 -16.81 12.75
CA GLY A 82 -2.40 -17.97 12.06
C GLY A 82 -3.05 -18.98 13.02
N GLU A 83 -2.46 -19.19 14.21
CA GLU A 83 -3.01 -20.07 15.23
C GLU A 83 -4.30 -19.48 15.83
N GLY A 84 -4.28 -18.20 16.20
CA GLY A 84 -5.46 -17.49 16.68
C GLY A 84 -6.60 -17.46 15.66
N GLU A 85 -6.30 -17.31 14.37
CA GLU A 85 -7.30 -17.41 13.29
C GLU A 85 -7.91 -18.83 13.23
N ALA A 86 -7.10 -19.88 13.32
CA ALA A 86 -7.59 -21.26 13.32
C ALA A 86 -8.50 -21.55 14.53
N HIS A 87 -8.12 -21.09 15.73
CA HIS A 87 -8.96 -21.22 16.92
C HIS A 87 -10.27 -20.46 16.79
N LEU A 88 -10.26 -19.25 16.23
CA LEU A 88 -11.48 -18.48 15.97
C LEU A 88 -12.42 -19.24 15.01
N ILE A 89 -11.89 -19.83 13.96
CA ILE A 89 -12.69 -20.60 12.98
C ILE A 89 -13.30 -21.83 13.67
N ALA A 90 -12.49 -22.61 14.39
CA ALA A 90 -12.96 -23.78 15.12
C ALA A 90 -14.06 -23.41 16.13
N LEU A 91 -13.87 -22.30 16.85
CA LEU A 91 -14.86 -21.78 17.78
C LEU A 91 -16.16 -21.38 17.08
N ALA A 92 -16.07 -20.63 15.97
CA ALA A 92 -17.25 -20.19 15.21
C ALA A 92 -18.05 -21.36 14.60
N CYS A 93 -17.39 -22.48 14.27
CA CYS A 93 -18.01 -23.71 13.81
C CYS A 93 -18.57 -24.60 14.93
N SER A 94 -18.27 -24.30 16.20
CA SER A 94 -18.72 -25.08 17.36
C SER A 94 -20.11 -24.66 17.83
N LYS A 95 -20.70 -25.45 18.75
CA LYS A 95 -21.99 -25.10 19.37
C LYS A 95 -21.86 -23.81 20.19
N PRO A 96 -22.76 -22.84 20.04
CA PRO A 96 -22.78 -21.63 20.88
C PRO A 96 -23.01 -21.97 22.36
N PRO A 97 -22.55 -21.12 23.28
CA PRO A 97 -22.73 -21.33 24.71
C PRO A 97 -24.21 -21.28 25.09
N GLU A 98 -24.52 -21.89 26.23
CA GLU A 98 -25.89 -21.95 26.74
C GLU A 98 -26.51 -20.55 26.89
N GLY A 99 -27.79 -20.43 26.54
CA GLY A 99 -28.51 -19.16 26.49
C GLY A 99 -28.36 -18.38 25.17
N TYR A 100 -27.61 -18.89 24.20
CA TYR A 100 -27.46 -18.27 22.88
C TYR A 100 -27.80 -19.24 21.73
N GLU A 101 -28.60 -18.78 20.77
CA GLU A 101 -28.94 -19.57 19.58
C GLU A 101 -27.78 -19.67 18.58
N ARG A 102 -26.90 -18.66 18.54
CA ARG A 102 -25.78 -18.56 17.58
C ARG A 102 -24.61 -17.75 18.13
N TRP A 103 -23.43 -17.95 17.55
CA TRP A 103 -22.28 -17.09 17.78
C TRP A 103 -22.51 -15.69 17.21
N SER A 104 -22.53 -14.67 18.08
CA SER A 104 -22.39 -13.28 17.65
C SER A 104 -20.91 -12.88 17.64
N LEU A 105 -20.55 -11.86 16.85
CA LEU A 105 -19.16 -11.35 16.81
C LEU A 105 -18.67 -10.89 18.18
N ARG A 106 -19.55 -10.30 19.01
CA ARG A 106 -19.22 -9.88 20.37
C ARG A 106 -19.00 -11.08 21.29
N LEU A 107 -19.82 -12.12 21.14
CA LEU A 107 -19.69 -13.36 21.90
C LEU A 107 -18.38 -14.09 21.56
N LEU A 108 -18.02 -14.14 20.28
CA LEU A 108 -16.73 -14.69 19.82
C LEU A 108 -15.55 -13.88 20.38
N LYS A 109 -15.65 -12.54 20.36
CA LYS A 109 -14.64 -11.65 20.94
C LYS A 109 -14.42 -11.94 22.42
N ASP A 110 -15.49 -11.94 23.21
CA ASP A 110 -15.40 -12.19 24.64
C ASP A 110 -14.90 -13.60 24.92
N ARG A 111 -15.26 -14.59 24.10
CA ARG A 111 -14.82 -15.97 24.27
C ARG A 111 -13.34 -16.17 23.93
N ILE A 112 -12.84 -15.58 22.86
CA ILE A 112 -11.42 -15.67 22.47
C ILE A 112 -10.52 -15.01 23.52
N ILE A 113 -10.94 -13.87 24.08
CA ILE A 113 -10.21 -13.21 25.18
C ILE A 113 -10.22 -14.10 26.43
N ARG A 114 -11.37 -14.69 26.80
CA ARG A 114 -11.46 -15.61 27.94
C ARG A 114 -10.64 -16.89 27.80
N LEU A 115 -10.39 -17.33 26.56
CA LEU A 115 -9.54 -18.48 26.26
C LEU A 115 -8.06 -18.09 26.16
N GLU A 116 -7.72 -16.83 26.44
CA GLU A 116 -6.35 -16.29 26.42
C GLU A 116 -5.64 -16.44 25.05
N ILE A 117 -6.42 -16.57 23.98
CA ILE A 117 -5.90 -16.65 22.61
C ILE A 117 -5.36 -15.28 22.17
N VAL A 118 -6.01 -14.19 22.60
CA VAL A 118 -5.55 -12.82 22.40
C VAL A 118 -5.87 -11.96 23.61
N GLU A 119 -5.01 -11.01 23.95
CA GLU A 119 -5.25 -10.07 25.07
C GLU A 119 -6.44 -9.13 24.80
N ASN A 120 -6.54 -8.62 23.56
CA ASN A 120 -7.61 -7.72 23.15
C ASN A 120 -7.80 -7.79 21.64
N ILE A 121 -9.07 -7.82 21.22
CA ILE A 121 -9.45 -7.78 19.82
C ILE A 121 -10.78 -7.05 19.64
N SER A 122 -10.94 -6.35 18.51
CA SER A 122 -12.22 -5.79 18.11
C SER A 122 -13.11 -6.86 17.45
N HIS A 123 -14.42 -6.75 17.66
CA HIS A 123 -15.40 -7.55 16.93
C HIS A 123 -15.32 -7.34 15.40
N GLU A 124 -14.84 -6.17 14.95
CA GLU A 124 -14.59 -5.94 13.52
C GLU A 124 -13.39 -6.73 12.99
N THR A 125 -12.35 -6.96 13.81
CA THR A 125 -11.24 -7.84 13.41
C THR A 125 -11.74 -9.27 13.22
N ILE A 126 -12.57 -9.76 14.13
CA ILE A 126 -13.21 -11.09 14.01
C ILE A 126 -14.03 -11.21 12.74
N ARG A 127 -14.87 -10.20 12.45
CA ARG A 127 -15.65 -10.16 11.21
C ARG A 127 -14.77 -10.20 9.97
N GLN A 128 -13.70 -9.40 9.95
CA GLN A 128 -12.77 -9.36 8.82
C GLN A 128 -12.04 -10.69 8.63
N THR A 129 -11.60 -11.33 9.72
CA THR A 129 -10.98 -12.65 9.69
C THR A 129 -11.95 -13.70 9.15
N LEU A 130 -13.15 -13.82 9.73
CA LEU A 130 -14.15 -14.79 9.26
C LEU A 130 -14.61 -14.54 7.82
N LYS A 131 -14.71 -13.27 7.40
CA LYS A 131 -15.03 -12.91 6.01
C LYS A 131 -13.97 -13.43 5.04
N LYS A 132 -12.68 -13.24 5.33
CA LYS A 132 -11.58 -13.77 4.50
C LYS A 132 -11.67 -15.29 4.37
N THR A 133 -11.95 -15.99 5.46
CA THR A 133 -12.10 -17.44 5.44
C THR A 133 -13.31 -17.89 4.61
N SER A 134 -14.45 -17.20 4.72
CA SER A 134 -15.66 -17.53 3.94
C SER A 134 -15.52 -17.29 2.43
N SER A 135 -14.60 -16.40 2.03
CA SER A 135 -14.33 -16.08 0.62
C SER A 135 -13.19 -16.91 0.00
N ASN A 136 -12.48 -17.71 0.80
CA ASN A 136 -11.39 -18.58 0.34
C ASN A 136 -11.86 -20.02 0.06
N LEU A 137 -12.93 -20.18 -0.74
CA LEU A 137 -13.23 -21.46 -1.37
C LEU A 137 -12.34 -21.62 -2.62
N GLY A 138 -11.03 -21.80 -2.42
CA GLY A 138 -10.05 -22.03 -3.49
C GLY A 138 -9.52 -20.77 -4.18
#